data_AF-A0A8S0FSI4-F1
#
_entry.id   AF-A0A8S0FSI4-F1
#
_cell.length_a   1.000
_cell.length_b   1.000
_cell.length_c   1.000
_cell.angle_alpha   90.00
_cell.angle_beta   90.00
_cell.angle_gamma   90.00
#
_symmetry.space_group_name_H-M   'P 1'
#
loop_
_entity.id
_entity.type
_entity.pdbx_description
1 polymer ?
#
loop_
_entity_poly.entity_id
_entity_poly.type
_entity_poly.pdbx_seq_one_letter_code
_entity_poly.pdbx_strand_id
1 'polypeptide(L)'
;MALDLLKGIEEKGLLEVASRTRQHLSNIMRHAVHQELIDTNPAANLGGVTTPPVRRHYPALPLERLPELLERIGAYHQGRELTRHAVLLMLHVFIRSSELRFARWSEIDFTNRVWTIPATREPIIGVRYSGRGAKMRMPHIVPLSEQSIAILKQIKDITGNNELIFPGAVPYCL
;
A
#
# COMPACT_ATOMS: atom_id res chain seq x y z
N MET A 1 12.98 4.33 31.37
CA MET A 1 11.82 3.63 30.77
C MET A 1 11.72 3.86 29.26
N ALA A 2 11.43 5.07 28.76
CA ALA A 2 11.31 5.31 27.30
C ALA A 2 12.66 5.20 26.56
N LEU A 3 13.75 5.66 27.20
CA LEU A 3 15.12 5.51 26.69
C LEU A 3 15.51 4.03 26.55
N ASP A 4 15.26 3.23 27.59
CA ASP A 4 15.61 1.81 27.62
C ASP A 4 14.83 1.02 26.57
N LEU A 5 13.55 1.37 26.35
CA LEU A 5 12.76 0.81 25.25
C LEU A 5 13.38 1.10 23.88
N LEU A 6 13.77 2.35 23.62
CA LEU A 6 14.35 2.74 22.34
C LEU A 6 15.70 2.06 22.11
N LYS A 7 16.56 2.00 23.13
CA LYS A 7 17.83 1.27 23.08
C LYS A 7 17.62 -0.22 22.85
N GLY A 8 16.66 -0.85 23.52
CA GLY A 8 16.36 -2.27 23.31
C GLY A 8 15.82 -2.61 21.91
N ILE A 9 15.18 -1.66 21.21
CA ILE A 9 14.80 -1.80 19.79
C ILE A 9 16.02 -1.64 18.88
N GLU A 10 16.89 -0.68 19.21
CA GLU A 10 18.13 -0.40 18.48
C GLU A 10 19.15 -1.55 18.58
N GLU A 11 19.29 -2.17 19.75
CA GLU A 11 20.10 -3.37 19.99
C GLU A 11 19.66 -4.55 19.11
N LYS A 12 18.40 -4.57 18.67
CA LYS A 12 17.87 -5.56 17.70
C LYS A 12 18.12 -5.17 16.24
N GLY A 13 18.81 -4.07 15.98
CA GLY A 13 19.08 -3.55 14.63
C GLY A 13 17.88 -2.87 13.95
N LEU A 14 16.78 -2.65 14.68
CA LEU A 14 15.52 -2.14 14.10
C LEU A 14 15.45 -0.60 14.09
N LEU A 15 16.42 0.04 13.43
CA LEU A 15 16.62 1.50 13.49
C LEU A 15 15.41 2.32 13.01
N GLU A 16 14.72 1.89 11.95
CA GLU A 16 13.50 2.56 11.45
C GLU A 16 12.36 2.47 12.48
N VAL A 17 12.22 1.34 13.16
CA VAL A 17 11.20 1.13 14.20
C VAL A 17 11.52 1.99 15.41
N ALA A 18 12.77 2.05 15.85
CA ALA A 18 13.22 2.91 16.94
C ALA A 18 12.93 4.39 16.62
N SER A 19 13.31 4.85 15.43
CA SER A 19 13.08 6.23 14.97
C SER A 19 11.59 6.60 14.95
N ARG A 20 10.74 5.73 14.39
CA ARG A 20 9.28 5.95 14.36
C ARG A 20 8.64 5.90 15.75
N THR A 21 9.08 4.98 16.60
CA THR A 21 8.60 4.85 17.97
C THR A 21 8.91 6.12 18.77
N ARG A 22 10.14 6.64 18.65
CA ARG A 22 10.53 7.92 19.24
C ARG A 22 9.66 9.07 18.74
N GLN A 23 9.42 9.14 17.43
CA GLN A 23 8.57 10.18 16.84
C GLN A 23 7.14 10.10 17.37
N HIS A 24 6.57 8.88 17.48
CA HIS A 24 5.25 8.68 18.06
C HIS A 24 5.19 9.10 19.53
N LEU A 25 6.16 8.69 20.35
CA LEU A 25 6.24 9.11 21.76
C LEU A 25 6.28 10.63 21.90
N SER A 26 7.14 11.29 21.12
CA SER A 26 7.26 12.76 21.13
C SER A 26 5.95 13.44 20.74
N ASN A 27 5.23 12.91 19.74
CA ASN A 27 3.94 13.45 19.29
C ASN A 27 2.81 13.20 20.29
N ILE A 28 2.74 12.03 20.92
CA ILE A 28 1.75 11.71 21.96
C ILE A 28 1.92 12.64 23.16
N MET A 29 3.15 12.79 23.64
CA MET A 29 3.44 13.68 24.77
C MET A 29 3.20 15.15 24.41
N ARG A 30 3.49 15.57 23.17
CA ARG A 30 3.15 16.91 22.69
C ARG A 30 1.63 17.14 22.70
N HIS A 31 0.84 16.14 22.30
CA HIS A 31 -0.61 16.22 22.36
C HIS A 31 -1.11 16.33 23.82
N ALA A 32 -0.52 15.57 24.75
CA ALA A 32 -0.87 15.65 26.17
C ALA A 32 -0.61 17.04 26.76
N VAL A 33 0.51 17.70 26.39
CA VAL A 33 0.78 19.10 26.75
C VAL A 33 -0.30 20.04 26.19
N HIS A 34 -0.69 19.87 24.93
CA HIS A 34 -1.74 20.70 24.32
C HIS A 34 -3.13 20.49 24.95
N GLN A 35 -3.34 19.35 25.63
CA GLN A 35 -4.56 19.06 26.39
C GLN A 35 -4.41 19.41 27.87
N GLU A 36 -3.31 20.07 28.26
CA GLU A 36 -3.01 20.48 29.64
C GLU A 36 -2.99 19.31 30.64
N LEU A 37 -2.76 18.08 30.16
CA LEU A 37 -2.65 16.89 31.00
C LEU A 37 -1.29 16.79 31.70
N ILE A 38 -0.27 17.41 31.10
CA ILE A 38 1.10 17.52 31.61
C ILE A 38 1.68 18.88 31.24
N ASP A 39 2.55 19.42 32.08
CA ASP A 39 3.12 20.77 31.86
C ASP A 39 4.19 20.81 30.76
N THR A 40 4.93 19.73 30.59
CA THR A 40 6.08 19.66 29.67
C THR A 40 6.14 18.32 28.96
N ASN A 41 6.79 18.28 27.79
CA ASN A 41 6.96 17.06 27.02
C ASN A 41 8.25 16.33 27.44
N PRO A 42 8.18 15.22 28.21
CA PRO A 42 9.36 14.49 28.65
C PRO A 42 10.12 13.79 27.51
N ALA A 43 9.48 13.62 26.34
CA ALA A 43 10.06 13.01 25.16
C ALA A 43 10.69 14.03 24.18
N ALA A 44 10.69 15.33 24.52
CA ALA A 44 11.23 16.39 23.65
C ALA A 44 12.73 16.18 23.37
N ASN A 45 13.50 15.78 24.40
CA ASN A 45 14.95 15.64 24.34
C ASN A 45 15.42 14.24 23.89
N LEU A 46 14.51 13.39 23.40
CA LEU A 46 14.91 12.09 22.86
C LEU A 46 15.58 12.20 21.48
N GLY A 47 15.66 13.40 20.88
CA GLY A 47 16.41 13.64 19.64
C GLY A 47 17.87 13.23 19.78
N GLY A 48 18.39 12.46 18.83
CA GLY A 48 19.79 11.99 18.84
C GLY A 48 20.06 10.77 19.74
N VAL A 49 19.07 10.29 20.50
CA VAL A 49 19.20 9.10 21.35
C VAL A 49 19.35 7.82 20.54
N THR A 50 18.68 7.74 19.39
CA THR A 50 18.70 6.57 18.50
C THR A 50 19.51 6.87 17.25
N THR A 51 20.34 5.93 16.80
CA THR A 51 21.03 6.03 15.52
C THR A 51 20.02 6.17 14.37
N PRO A 52 20.16 7.16 13.47
CA PRO A 52 19.27 7.28 12.33
C PRO A 52 19.42 6.07 11.40
N PRO A 53 18.31 5.51 10.87
CA PRO A 53 18.37 4.41 9.93
C PRO A 53 19.12 4.82 8.66
N VAL A 54 20.06 3.98 8.21
CA VAL A 54 20.72 4.17 6.92
C VAL A 54 19.70 3.93 5.82
N ARG A 55 19.38 4.99 5.06
CA ARG A 55 18.40 4.91 3.98
C ARG A 55 19.02 4.25 2.75
N ARG A 56 18.65 3.00 2.50
CA ARG A 56 18.96 2.32 1.22
C ARG A 56 17.81 2.52 0.24
N HIS A 57 18.08 3.19 -0.87
CA HIS A 57 17.10 3.33 -1.95
C HIS A 57 17.00 2.02 -2.75
N TYR A 58 15.78 1.64 -3.12
CA TYR A 58 15.57 0.55 -4.07
C TYR A 58 15.84 1.08 -5.48
N PRO A 59 16.81 0.52 -6.22
CA PRO A 59 17.08 0.96 -7.57
C PRO A 59 15.90 0.64 -8.47
N ALA A 60 15.59 1.55 -9.39
CA ALA A 60 14.64 1.27 -10.46
C ALA A 60 15.20 0.17 -11.38
N LEU A 61 14.31 -0.62 -11.97
CA LEU A 61 14.71 -1.61 -12.97
C LEU A 61 15.21 -0.88 -14.23
N PRO A 62 16.41 -1.20 -14.75
CA PRO A 62 16.87 -0.68 -16.03
C PRO A 62 15.92 -1.07 -17.16
N LEU A 63 15.67 -0.17 -18.10
CA LEU A 63 14.67 -0.36 -19.15
C LEU A 63 15.01 -1.55 -20.05
N GLU A 64 16.30 -1.82 -20.25
CA GLU A 64 16.84 -2.91 -21.06
C GLU A 64 16.47 -4.29 -20.48
N ARG A 65 16.14 -4.34 -19.18
CA ARG A 65 15.72 -5.56 -18.48
C ARG A 65 14.21 -5.76 -18.46
N LEU A 66 13.43 -4.82 -19.00
CA LEU A 66 11.98 -4.96 -19.07
C LEU A 66 11.52 -6.19 -19.85
N PRO A 67 12.14 -6.56 -21.00
CA PRO A 67 11.78 -7.80 -21.71
C PRO A 67 12.00 -9.06 -20.84
N GLU A 68 13.14 -9.14 -20.16
CA GLU A 68 13.47 -10.23 -19.23
C GLU A 68 12.43 -10.33 -18.10
N LEU A 69 12.00 -9.20 -17.54
CA LEU A 69 10.97 -9.17 -16.51
C LEU A 69 9.63 -9.71 -17.04
N LEU A 70 9.20 -9.25 -18.20
CA LEU A 70 7.92 -9.68 -18.80
C LEU A 70 7.92 -11.18 -19.12
N GLU A 71 9.03 -11.71 -19.64
CA GLU A 71 9.21 -13.14 -19.88
C GLU A 71 9.09 -13.95 -18.59
N ARG A 72 9.80 -13.54 -17.53
CA ARG A 72 9.74 -14.21 -16.22
C ARG A 72 8.35 -14.17 -15.60
N ILE A 73 7.61 -13.07 -15.76
CA ILE A 73 6.22 -12.97 -15.31
C ILE A 73 5.34 -13.95 -16.10
N GLY A 74 5.51 -14.01 -17.42
CA GLY A 74 4.76 -14.91 -18.30
C GLY A 74 4.98 -16.39 -17.96
N ALA A 75 6.23 -16.79 -17.71
CA ALA A 75 6.63 -18.15 -17.37
C ALA A 75 6.30 -18.56 -15.91
N TYR A 76 5.81 -17.64 -15.09
CA TYR A 76 5.48 -17.94 -13.69
C TYR A 76 4.14 -18.68 -13.57
N HIS A 77 4.19 -20.00 -13.64
CA HIS A 77 3.04 -20.90 -13.55
C HIS A 77 2.81 -21.49 -12.15
N GLN A 78 3.77 -21.35 -11.24
CA GLN A 78 3.68 -21.90 -9.87
C GLN A 78 2.74 -21.10 -8.95
N GLY A 79 2.49 -19.83 -9.27
CA GLY A 79 1.64 -18.96 -8.47
C GLY A 79 0.23 -18.81 -9.01
N ARG A 80 -0.58 -17.99 -8.33
CA ARG A 80 -1.95 -17.69 -8.75
C ARG A 80 -1.94 -16.84 -10.00
N GLU A 81 -2.75 -17.26 -10.98
CA GLU A 81 -2.96 -16.51 -12.22
C GLU A 81 -3.41 -15.08 -11.96
N LEU A 82 -4.29 -14.85 -10.97
CA LEU A 82 -4.75 -13.52 -10.59
C LEU A 82 -3.60 -12.62 -10.12
N THR A 83 -2.61 -13.18 -9.41
CA THR A 83 -1.41 -12.43 -8.98
C THR A 83 -0.55 -12.04 -10.18
N ARG A 84 -0.39 -12.93 -11.18
CA ARG A 84 0.34 -12.61 -12.41
C ARG A 84 -0.32 -11.44 -13.15
N HIS A 85 -1.64 -11.49 -13.34
CA HIS A 85 -2.39 -10.39 -13.98
C HIS A 85 -2.31 -9.09 -13.18
N ALA A 86 -2.35 -9.14 -11.84
CA ALA A 86 -2.20 -7.96 -11.00
C ALA A 86 -0.85 -7.25 -11.22
N VAL A 87 0.24 -8.03 -11.32
CA VAL A 87 1.59 -7.50 -11.59
C VAL A 87 1.65 -6.87 -12.98
N LEU A 88 1.14 -7.57 -14.01
CA LEU A 88 1.11 -7.05 -15.38
C LEU A 88 0.29 -5.75 -15.47
N LEU A 89 -0.89 -5.71 -14.84
CA LEU A 89 -1.71 -4.51 -14.80
C LEU A 89 -0.97 -3.34 -14.13
N MET A 90 -0.29 -3.59 -13.00
CA MET A 90 0.47 -2.57 -12.27
C MET A 90 1.60 -1.96 -13.12
N LEU A 91 2.23 -2.73 -14.02
CA LEU A 91 3.22 -2.24 -14.97
C LEU A 91 2.65 -1.28 -16.03
N HIS A 92 1.32 -1.24 -16.20
CA HIS A 92 0.67 -0.28 -17.09
C HIS A 92 0.11 0.94 -16.35
N VAL A 93 -0.47 0.75 -15.15
CA VAL A 93 -1.24 1.80 -14.49
C VAL A 93 -0.50 2.54 -13.37
N PHE A 94 0.55 1.96 -12.80
CA PHE A 94 1.38 2.55 -11.73
C PHE A 94 0.62 3.13 -10.51
N ILE A 95 -0.56 2.59 -10.21
CA ILE A 95 -1.35 2.98 -9.05
C ILE A 95 -0.78 2.39 -7.75
N ARG A 96 -1.20 2.91 -6.59
CA ARG A 96 -0.71 2.40 -5.31
C ARG A 96 -1.26 1.01 -5.02
N SER A 97 -0.50 0.19 -4.29
CA SER A 97 -0.92 -1.16 -3.91
C SER A 97 -2.23 -1.19 -3.09
N SER A 98 -2.54 -0.14 -2.33
CA SER A 98 -3.85 -0.02 -1.65
C SER A 98 -4.99 0.30 -2.62
N GLU A 99 -4.72 1.06 -3.67
CA GLU A 99 -5.72 1.41 -4.69
C GLU A 99 -6.06 0.16 -5.52
N LEU A 100 -5.05 -0.66 -5.84
CA LEU A 100 -5.23 -1.94 -6.55
C LEU A 100 -5.95 -3.00 -5.70
N ARG A 101 -5.56 -3.20 -4.44
CA ARG A 101 -6.10 -4.28 -3.59
C ARG A 101 -7.59 -4.14 -3.30
N PHE A 102 -8.11 -2.91 -3.25
CA PHE A 102 -9.52 -2.63 -2.97
C PHE A 102 -10.26 -2.12 -4.22
N ALA A 103 -9.72 -2.40 -5.40
CA ALA A 103 -10.32 -2.06 -6.68
C ALA A 103 -11.68 -2.77 -6.84
N ARG A 104 -12.67 -2.03 -7.34
CA ARG A 104 -14.01 -2.55 -7.62
C ARG A 104 -14.31 -2.53 -9.11
N TRP A 105 -15.09 -3.49 -9.59
CA TRP A 105 -15.50 -3.49 -10.99
C TRP A 105 -16.30 -2.25 -11.39
N SER A 106 -17.07 -1.68 -10.46
CA SER A 106 -17.83 -0.44 -10.66
C SER A 106 -16.95 0.79 -10.92
N GLU A 107 -15.63 0.71 -10.66
CA GLU A 107 -14.69 1.80 -10.91
C GLU A 107 -14.11 1.79 -12.34
N ILE A 108 -14.35 0.71 -13.09
CA ILE A 108 -13.81 0.49 -14.43
C ILE A 108 -14.87 0.81 -15.47
N ASP A 109 -14.61 1.84 -16.27
CA ASP A 109 -15.34 2.11 -17.50
C ASP A 109 -14.60 1.48 -18.69
N PHE A 110 -15.09 0.33 -19.14
CA PHE A 110 -14.52 -0.38 -20.29
C PHE A 110 -14.78 0.33 -21.63
N THR A 111 -15.83 1.15 -21.72
CA THR A 111 -16.21 1.87 -22.93
C THR A 111 -15.28 3.05 -23.14
N ASN A 112 -15.14 3.89 -22.11
CA ASN A 112 -14.26 5.05 -22.15
C ASN A 112 -12.79 4.71 -21.84
N ARG A 113 -12.50 3.45 -21.46
CA ARG A 113 -11.17 2.95 -21.10
C ARG A 113 -10.55 3.76 -19.96
N VAL A 114 -11.31 3.95 -18.89
CA VAL A 114 -10.89 4.73 -17.71
C VAL A 114 -11.15 3.93 -16.45
N TRP A 115 -10.20 3.96 -15.53
CA TRP A 115 -10.40 3.58 -14.14
C TRP A 115 -10.46 4.84 -13.28
N THR A 116 -11.63 5.10 -12.69
CA THR A 116 -11.82 6.18 -11.72
C THR A 116 -11.67 5.65 -10.29
N ILE A 117 -10.50 5.87 -9.68
CA ILE A 117 -10.28 5.52 -8.27
C ILE A 117 -10.94 6.60 -7.41
N PRO A 118 -11.92 6.29 -6.56
CA PRO A 118 -12.61 7.30 -5.77
C PRO A 118 -11.72 7.85 -4.65
N ALA A 119 -12.09 9.00 -4.09
CA ALA A 119 -11.41 9.61 -2.94
C ALA A 119 -11.39 8.67 -1.72
N THR A 120 -12.52 8.00 -1.46
CA THR A 120 -12.72 7.01 -0.41
C THR A 120 -13.67 5.93 -0.92
N ARG A 121 -13.78 4.83 -0.18
CA ARG A 121 -14.62 3.68 -0.50
C ARG A 121 -15.51 3.37 0.69
N GLU A 122 -16.70 2.83 0.41
CA GLU A 122 -17.48 2.15 1.44
C GLU A 122 -16.63 1.04 2.09
N PRO A 123 -16.44 1.03 3.42
CA PRO A 123 -15.67 -0.02 4.08
C PRO A 123 -16.35 -1.39 3.96
N ILE A 124 -15.56 -2.41 3.67
CA ILE A 124 -15.97 -3.81 3.77
C ILE A 124 -15.83 -4.24 5.23
N ILE A 125 -16.90 -4.79 5.80
CA ILE A 125 -16.98 -5.25 7.20
C ILE A 125 -15.88 -6.28 7.46
N GLY A 126 -15.17 -6.13 8.58
CA GLY A 126 -14.09 -7.04 8.98
C GLY A 126 -12.77 -6.85 8.21
N VAL A 127 -12.74 -6.00 7.18
CA VAL A 127 -11.54 -5.80 6.34
C VAL A 127 -10.87 -4.48 6.66
N ARG A 128 -9.72 -4.56 7.35
CA ARG A 128 -8.95 -3.38 7.71
C ARG A 128 -8.52 -2.62 6.45
N TYR A 129 -8.74 -1.31 6.46
CA TYR A 129 -8.34 -0.36 5.41
C TYR A 129 -9.09 -0.45 4.08
N SER A 130 -10.16 -1.24 3.98
CA SER A 130 -10.96 -1.39 2.76
C SER A 130 -11.61 -0.09 2.27
N GLY A 131 -11.92 0.84 3.19
CA GLY A 131 -12.47 2.15 2.85
C GLY A 131 -11.48 3.16 2.23
N ARG A 132 -10.21 2.77 2.03
CA ARG A 132 -9.21 3.67 1.42
C ARG A 132 -9.46 3.81 -0.08
N GLY A 133 -9.52 5.05 -0.53
CA GLY A 133 -9.47 5.43 -1.94
C GLY A 133 -8.10 5.97 -2.34
N ALA A 134 -8.09 6.94 -3.25
CA ALA A 134 -6.89 7.63 -3.70
C ALA A 134 -6.17 8.36 -2.55
N LYS A 135 -4.83 8.33 -2.55
CA LYS A 135 -3.99 8.92 -1.48
C LYS A 135 -4.33 10.38 -1.17
N MET A 136 -4.67 11.17 -2.18
CA MET A 136 -4.94 12.60 -2.05
C MET A 136 -6.39 12.93 -1.65
N ARG A 137 -7.23 11.92 -1.37
CA ARG A 137 -8.67 12.09 -1.04
C ARG A 137 -9.45 12.87 -2.10
N MET A 138 -9.06 12.71 -3.36
CA MET A 138 -9.76 13.20 -4.54
C MET A 138 -9.82 12.08 -5.57
N PRO A 139 -10.85 12.02 -6.44
CA PRO A 139 -10.89 11.03 -7.52
C PRO A 139 -9.62 11.07 -8.36
N HIS A 140 -9.01 9.91 -8.58
CA HIS A 140 -7.82 9.74 -9.43
C HIS A 140 -8.23 9.01 -10.70
N ILE A 141 -8.12 9.71 -11.82
CA ILE A 141 -8.48 9.21 -13.15
C ILE A 141 -7.25 8.54 -13.78
N VAL A 142 -7.39 7.26 -14.09
CA VAL A 142 -6.33 6.44 -14.68
C VAL A 142 -6.77 5.98 -16.07
N PRO A 143 -6.19 6.53 -17.15
CA PRO A 143 -6.43 6.03 -18.50
C PRO A 143 -5.94 4.59 -18.65
N LEU A 144 -6.72 3.76 -19.33
CA LEU A 144 -6.41 2.35 -19.54
C LEU A 144 -5.95 2.11 -20.97
N SER A 145 -4.72 1.59 -21.12
CA SER A 145 -4.22 1.13 -22.41
C SER A 145 -4.98 -0.09 -22.92
N GLU A 146 -4.81 -0.43 -24.19
CA GLU A 146 -5.42 -1.63 -24.78
C GLU A 146 -4.98 -2.90 -24.06
N GLN A 147 -3.70 -2.97 -23.66
CA GLN A 147 -3.15 -4.07 -22.87
C GLN A 147 -3.80 -4.12 -21.48
N SER A 148 -4.00 -2.97 -20.84
CA SER A 148 -4.68 -2.90 -19.52
C SER A 148 -6.11 -3.42 -19.61
N ILE A 149 -6.84 -3.04 -20.66
CA ILE A 149 -8.21 -3.52 -20.91
C ILE A 149 -8.23 -5.02 -21.18
N ALA A 150 -7.29 -5.55 -21.97
CA ALA A 150 -7.18 -6.98 -22.22
C ALA A 150 -6.95 -7.77 -20.92
N ILE A 151 -6.02 -7.31 -20.08
CA ILE A 151 -5.72 -7.90 -18.77
C ILE A 151 -6.96 -7.83 -17.86
N LEU A 152 -7.65 -6.68 -17.81
CA LEU A 152 -8.86 -6.52 -16.98
C LEU A 152 -10.00 -7.45 -17.43
N LYS A 153 -10.15 -7.70 -18.74
CA LYS A 153 -11.11 -8.68 -19.25
C LYS A 153 -10.77 -10.09 -18.79
N GLN A 154 -9.50 -10.51 -18.89
CA GLN A 154 -9.05 -11.81 -18.39
C GLN A 154 -9.29 -11.95 -16.88
N ILE A 155 -9.03 -10.90 -16.10
CA ILE A 155 -9.34 -10.90 -14.66
C ILE A 155 -10.85 -11.00 -14.40
N LYS A 156 -11.67 -10.36 -15.25
CA LYS A 156 -13.13 -10.40 -15.14
C LYS A 156 -13.69 -11.79 -15.41
N ASP A 157 -13.08 -12.56 -16.31
CA ASP A 157 -13.48 -13.96 -16.53
C ASP A 157 -13.25 -14.83 -15.28
N ILE A 158 -12.27 -14.48 -14.45
CA ILE A 158 -11.93 -15.21 -13.22
C ILE A 158 -12.75 -14.72 -12.01
N THR A 159 -12.96 -13.41 -11.90
CA THR A 159 -13.45 -12.77 -10.66
C THR A 159 -14.67 -11.88 -10.84
N GLY A 160 -15.23 -11.79 -12.04
CA GLY A 160 -16.30 -10.85 -12.42
C GLY A 160 -17.62 -11.00 -11.65
N ASN A 161 -17.82 -12.13 -10.96
CA ASN A 161 -18.96 -12.36 -10.07
C ASN A 161 -18.76 -11.77 -8.67
N ASN A 162 -17.58 -11.23 -8.36
CA ASN A 162 -17.28 -10.55 -7.09
C ASN A 162 -17.42 -9.03 -7.25
N GLU A 163 -17.56 -8.30 -6.15
CA GLU A 163 -17.46 -6.83 -6.16
C GLU A 163 -16.03 -6.35 -6.46
N LEU A 164 -15.04 -7.01 -5.84
CA LEU A 164 -13.63 -6.69 -5.97
C LEU A 164 -13.01 -7.31 -7.22
N ILE A 165 -12.12 -6.56 -7.87
CA ILE A 165 -11.28 -7.06 -8.98
C ILE A 165 -10.27 -8.10 -8.48
N PHE A 166 -9.77 -7.93 -7.25
CA PHE A 166 -8.77 -8.81 -6.64
C PHE A 166 -9.25 -9.34 -5.28
N PRO A 167 -10.17 -10.34 -5.26
CA PRO A 167 -10.62 -10.95 -4.02
C PRO A 167 -9.51 -11.76 -3.34
N GLY A 168 -9.61 -11.86 -2.02
CA GLY A 168 -8.71 -12.68 -1.20
C GLY A 168 -8.84 -14.18 -1.51
N ALA A 169 -7.81 -14.93 -1.11
CA ALA A 169 -7.73 -16.37 -1.32
C ALA A 169 -8.75 -17.22 -0.56
N VAL A 170 -9.24 -16.67 0.55
CA VAL A 170 -10.14 -17.33 1.46
C VAL A 170 -11.48 -16.60 1.30
N PRO A 171 -12.59 -17.31 1.00
CA PRO A 171 -13.90 -16.72 1.18
C PRO A 171 -13.95 -16.23 2.63
N TYR A 172 -14.40 -15.01 2.86
CA TYR A 172 -14.79 -14.65 4.23
C TYR A 172 -15.86 -15.67 4.62
N CYS A 173 -15.50 -16.66 5.43
CA CYS A 173 -16.49 -17.46 6.12
C CYS A 173 -17.28 -16.45 6.96
N LEU A 174 -18.50 -16.19 6.51
CA LEU A 174 -19.56 -15.65 7.36
C LEU A 174 -19.88 -16.69 8.44
#